data_AF-A0A975SFQ4-F1
#
_entry.id   AF-A0A975SFQ4-F1
#
_cell.length_a   1.000
_cell.length_b   1.000
_cell.length_c   1.000
_cell.angle_alpha   90.00
_cell.angle_beta   90.00
_cell.angle_gamma   90.00
#
_symmetry.space_group_name_H-M   'P 1'
#
loop_
_entity.id
_entity.type
_entity.pdbx_description
1 polymer ?
#
loop_
_entity_poly.entity_id
_entity_poly.type
_entity_poly.pdbx_seq_one_letter_code
_entity_poly.pdbx_strand_id
1 'polypeptide(L)'
;MAGHKRKRFGILALTAAVAAAAALSFGVMSSAQADTSTESSYSATTVVPLPPASTFSGSAGGDGWALAVEPDAVYNVFHHASTLQVACHLQTDASECYSPRTITDTSDSSNFAVSGQPGLWADTANSKLYVYATKVSDTSAGVVCVDTAAAASDPNPFCGYTVLAPAGDAPLAGSISALSNPVLVGTKWYAFNTVTDASTGAKNHLLCFDTTAKAACGSQPFDIVGAASLSTNGGFPVPSIAAIGSQIVIPVVVTAPDAAQQLECFNTTTNALCGGSWPVDTSFGYIGSNGAAFPLLNASGIPVGVCLPTSANQCFNQNGESVATPAGLPAAIGANLVWNGPALTVGPRVFVANGLNDSVGCYDYAAAAGCANFPKALNGLSLLYTVNGDPQRPSCIWVNADSGEAQIQNFDAYSAGNCGAGSIRVFAASFVAPQEQCVPTSWQSLQILEPAPGSYTGATVSFVDSDATPIPNAPDRPVGADGKVDLTGLDLNAGIGLPQFLIQFADQGQQIGSVKIQFTWTGATDVVCGASVPTTPTPTPTATPSTTPTAHPALAATGATVLPAVGIAAGLVGAGALVLALVMMVRHRRVAPPKK
;
A
#
# COMPACT_ATOMS: atom_id res chain seq x y z
N MET A 1 -24.20 -30.70 -61.30
CA MET A 1 -23.72 -30.76 -62.69
C MET A 1 -22.27 -30.27 -62.72
N ALA A 2 -21.37 -31.10 -63.28
CA ALA A 2 -19.94 -30.87 -63.61
C ALA A 2 -19.02 -30.33 -62.48
N GLY A 3 -17.96 -30.99 -62.00
CA GLY A 3 -17.19 -32.12 -62.49
C GLY A 3 -15.85 -31.66 -63.11
N HIS A 4 -14.73 -32.20 -62.58
CA HIS A 4 -13.34 -32.22 -63.11
C HIS A 4 -12.40 -31.04 -62.74
N LYS A 5 -11.09 -31.22 -62.47
CA LYS A 5 -10.17 -32.38 -62.60
C LYS A 5 -8.89 -32.12 -61.76
N ARG A 6 -8.37 -33.19 -61.14
CA ARG A 6 -7.00 -33.28 -60.58
C ARG A 6 -5.96 -33.16 -61.70
N LYS A 7 -4.81 -32.55 -61.40
CA LYS A 7 -3.50 -32.96 -61.96
C LYS A 7 -2.45 -33.00 -60.85
N ARG A 8 -1.99 -34.22 -60.59
CA ARG A 8 -0.73 -34.52 -59.92
C ARG A 8 0.39 -34.38 -60.96
N PHE A 9 1.49 -33.74 -60.60
CA PHE A 9 2.80 -34.01 -61.16
C PHE A 9 3.77 -34.13 -60.00
N GLY A 10 4.36 -35.32 -59.87
CA GLY A 10 5.56 -35.55 -59.08
C GLY A 10 6.67 -35.98 -60.03
N ILE A 11 7.85 -35.39 -59.87
CA ILE A 11 9.18 -35.84 -60.31
C ILE A 11 10.13 -35.18 -59.28
N LEU A 12 10.63 -35.87 -58.25
CA LEU A 12 11.75 -36.81 -58.17
C LEU A 12 13.11 -36.23 -58.62
N ALA A 13 14.08 -36.35 -57.71
CA ALA A 13 15.53 -36.31 -57.89
C ALA A 13 16.24 -34.93 -58.01
N LEU A 14 16.86 -34.50 -56.90
CA LEU A 14 18.27 -34.12 -56.90
C LEU A 14 18.90 -34.28 -55.50
N THR A 15 19.27 -35.52 -55.18
CA THR A 15 20.26 -35.86 -54.16
C THR A 15 21.64 -35.88 -54.81
N ALA A 16 22.49 -34.89 -54.53
CA ALA A 16 23.95 -34.99 -54.46
C ALA A 16 24.55 -33.60 -54.24
N ALA A 17 25.58 -33.52 -53.38
CA ALA A 17 26.48 -32.39 -53.15
C ALA A 17 26.08 -31.32 -52.11
N VAL A 18 25.99 -31.70 -50.82
CA VAL A 18 26.57 -30.92 -49.71
C VAL A 18 27.06 -31.90 -48.63
N ALA A 19 28.12 -32.66 -48.94
CA ALA A 19 28.81 -33.56 -48.02
C ALA A 19 30.32 -33.29 -48.09
N ALA A 20 30.73 -32.05 -47.82
CA ALA A 20 32.13 -31.63 -47.69
C ALA A 20 32.28 -30.27 -46.97
N ALA A 21 31.59 -30.08 -45.84
CA ALA A 21 31.78 -28.93 -44.94
C ALA A 21 31.42 -29.27 -43.48
N ALA A 22 31.73 -30.49 -43.03
CA ALA A 22 31.39 -30.98 -41.68
C ALA A 22 32.60 -31.59 -40.95
N ALA A 23 33.82 -31.14 -41.27
CA ALA A 23 35.04 -31.62 -40.65
C ALA A 23 36.14 -30.55 -40.65
N LEU A 24 35.95 -29.46 -39.89
CA LEU A 24 36.99 -28.55 -39.36
C LEU A 24 36.33 -27.41 -38.58
N SER A 25 35.75 -27.75 -37.42
CA SER A 25 35.36 -26.78 -36.38
C SER A 25 35.53 -27.41 -35.00
N PHE A 26 36.67 -28.08 -34.80
CA PHE A 26 37.20 -28.39 -33.48
C PHE A 26 38.24 -27.31 -33.14
N GLY A 27 37.99 -26.55 -32.09
CA GLY A 27 38.79 -25.40 -31.66
C GLY A 27 37.92 -24.14 -31.69
N VAL A 28 37.35 -23.68 -30.59
CA VAL A 28 37.96 -23.47 -29.28
C VAL A 28 36.92 -23.85 -28.23
N MET A 29 37.17 -24.89 -27.42
CA MET A 29 36.53 -24.94 -26.11
C MET A 29 37.10 -23.76 -25.34
N SER A 30 36.40 -22.64 -25.33
CA SER A 30 36.62 -21.61 -24.31
C SER A 30 36.44 -22.32 -22.99
N SER A 31 37.55 -22.66 -22.34
CA SER A 31 37.55 -22.95 -20.92
C SER A 31 36.81 -21.80 -20.28
N ALA A 32 35.59 -22.04 -19.80
CA ALA A 32 34.94 -21.15 -18.86
C ALA A 32 35.95 -21.02 -17.71
N GLN A 33 36.67 -19.90 -17.68
CA GLN A 33 37.43 -19.54 -16.50
C GLN A 33 36.36 -19.50 -15.42
N ALA A 34 36.48 -20.37 -14.43
CA ALA A 34 35.74 -20.23 -13.20
C ALA A 34 36.10 -18.82 -12.71
N ASP A 35 35.21 -17.89 -12.98
CA ASP A 35 35.29 -16.55 -12.43
C ASP A 35 35.23 -16.79 -10.94
N THR A 36 36.39 -16.70 -10.29
CA THR A 36 36.47 -16.79 -8.83
C THR A 36 35.79 -15.53 -8.33
N SER A 37 34.46 -15.55 -8.27
CA SER A 37 33.67 -14.42 -7.80
C SER A 37 34.23 -14.08 -6.45
N THR A 38 34.91 -12.94 -6.35
CA THR A 38 35.47 -12.52 -5.09
C THR A 38 34.28 -12.29 -4.17
N GLU A 39 34.19 -13.02 -3.07
CA GLU A 39 33.20 -12.73 -2.04
C GLU A 39 33.72 -11.57 -1.18
N SER A 40 32.85 -10.62 -0.90
CA SER A 40 33.11 -9.52 0.03
C SER A 40 32.23 -9.66 1.27
N SER A 41 32.73 -9.18 2.40
CA SER A 41 31.94 -9.07 3.63
C SER A 41 31.23 -7.73 3.67
N TYR A 42 29.94 -7.76 3.94
CA TYR A 42 29.07 -6.59 4.03
C TYR A 42 28.49 -6.47 5.43
N SER A 43 28.14 -5.25 5.85
CA SER A 43 27.35 -5.02 7.05
C SER A 43 26.38 -3.86 6.89
N ALA A 44 25.23 -3.98 7.55
CA ALA A 44 24.20 -2.94 7.58
C ALA A 44 23.58 -2.85 8.96
N THR A 45 23.19 -1.65 9.36
CA THR A 45 22.46 -1.39 10.60
C THR A 45 21.05 -0.93 10.28
N THR A 46 20.07 -1.50 10.97
CA THR A 46 18.66 -1.12 10.87
C THR A 46 18.10 -0.84 12.26
N VAL A 47 17.09 0.03 12.32
CA VAL A 47 16.34 0.36 13.54
C VAL A 47 14.90 -0.06 13.33
N VAL A 48 14.41 -0.98 14.16
CA VAL A 48 12.99 -1.27 14.27
C VAL A 48 12.42 -0.37 15.37
N PRO A 49 11.56 0.62 15.04
CA PRO A 49 11.03 1.52 16.05
C PRO A 49 10.06 0.80 17.02
N LEU A 50 9.81 1.42 18.17
CA LEU A 50 8.83 0.97 19.17
C LEU A 50 7.52 0.58 18.48
N PRO A 51 6.82 -0.50 18.87
CA PRO A 51 5.48 -0.80 18.35
C PRO A 51 4.55 0.42 18.44
N PRO A 52 3.75 0.70 17.39
CA PRO A 52 2.78 1.78 17.49
C PRO A 52 1.66 1.39 18.46
N ALA A 53 0.97 2.38 19.02
CA ALA A 53 -0.36 2.20 19.59
C ALA A 53 -1.25 1.46 18.59
N SER A 54 -2.14 0.57 19.03
CA SER A 54 -2.91 -0.31 18.12
C SER A 54 -4.17 0.33 17.53
N THR A 55 -4.67 1.38 18.17
CA THR A 55 -5.97 1.99 17.88
C THR A 55 -5.90 3.49 18.07
N PHE A 56 -6.40 4.24 17.10
CA PHE A 56 -6.45 5.68 17.12
C PHE A 56 -7.88 6.13 16.83
N SER A 57 -8.33 7.11 17.58
CA SER A 57 -9.60 7.78 17.32
C SER A 57 -9.45 8.72 16.13
N GLY A 58 -10.51 8.86 15.34
CA GLY A 58 -10.56 9.89 14.31
C GLY A 58 -10.60 11.29 14.94
N SER A 59 -9.69 12.17 14.55
CA SER A 59 -9.49 13.49 15.17
C SER A 59 -10.17 14.67 14.46
N ALA A 60 -10.60 14.53 13.20
CA ALA A 60 -11.23 15.63 12.45
C ALA A 60 -12.75 15.49 12.24
N GLY A 61 -13.41 14.52 12.88
CA GLY A 61 -14.86 14.38 12.85
C GLY A 61 -15.45 14.06 11.47
N GLY A 62 -14.64 13.53 10.55
CA GLY A 62 -15.06 13.14 9.21
C GLY A 62 -14.42 11.85 8.74
N ASP A 63 -14.59 11.60 7.45
CA ASP A 63 -14.41 10.29 6.83
C ASP A 63 -12.94 10.06 6.48
N GLY A 64 -12.24 9.35 7.36
CA GLY A 64 -10.83 9.02 7.23
C GLY A 64 -10.59 8.32 5.91
N TRP A 65 -9.65 8.82 5.12
CA TRP A 65 -9.51 8.42 3.73
C TRP A 65 -8.21 7.68 3.46
N ALA A 66 -7.08 8.33 3.74
CA ALA A 66 -5.76 7.79 3.42
C ALA A 66 -4.79 8.02 4.55
N LEU A 67 -3.86 7.08 4.71
CA LEU A 67 -2.82 7.13 5.73
C LEU A 67 -1.43 7.21 5.12
N ALA A 68 -0.55 7.92 5.82
CA ALA A 68 0.88 7.87 5.63
C ALA A 68 1.56 7.87 7.00
N VAL A 69 2.69 7.18 7.08
CA VAL A 69 3.30 6.76 8.34
C VAL A 69 4.75 7.23 8.34
N GLU A 70 5.06 8.17 9.24
CA GLU A 70 6.41 8.65 9.54
C GLU A 70 6.89 8.03 10.86
N PRO A 71 8.19 7.94 11.18
CA PRO A 71 8.69 7.16 12.32
C PRO A 71 7.99 7.44 13.68
N ASP A 72 7.55 8.66 13.90
CA ASP A 72 6.90 9.14 15.13
C ASP A 72 5.41 9.48 14.96
N ALA A 73 4.91 9.57 13.72
CA ALA A 73 3.57 10.08 13.43
C ALA A 73 2.79 9.25 12.39
N VAL A 74 1.47 9.25 12.53
CA VAL A 74 0.51 8.78 11.53
C VAL A 74 -0.30 9.97 11.05
N TYR A 75 -0.29 10.19 9.75
CA TYR A 75 -1.06 11.25 9.10
C TYR A 75 -2.30 10.67 8.45
N ASN A 76 -3.42 11.36 8.63
CA ASN A 76 -4.71 11.00 8.04
C ASN A 76 -5.27 12.17 7.24
N VAL A 77 -5.78 11.88 6.05
CA VAL A 77 -6.52 12.82 5.21
C VAL A 77 -8.00 12.44 5.18
N PHE A 78 -8.89 13.42 5.15
CA PHE A 78 -10.34 13.22 5.13
C PHE A 78 -10.93 13.52 3.74
N HIS A 79 -12.00 12.83 3.39
CA HIS A 79 -12.75 13.06 2.14
C HIS A 79 -14.22 13.42 2.44
N HIS A 80 -15.05 13.69 1.43
CA HIS A 80 -16.41 14.28 1.49
C HIS A 80 -16.52 15.82 1.58
N ALA A 81 -15.42 16.52 1.80
CA ALA A 81 -15.39 17.97 1.76
C ALA A 81 -14.67 18.52 0.53
N SER A 82 -15.08 19.70 0.08
CA SER A 82 -14.29 20.54 -0.84
C SER A 82 -13.15 21.24 -0.09
N THR A 83 -12.59 20.61 0.93
CA THR A 83 -11.51 21.09 1.78
C THR A 83 -10.55 19.93 2.05
N LEU A 84 -9.25 20.21 2.00
CA LEU A 84 -8.21 19.24 2.33
C LEU A 84 -7.88 19.42 3.80
N GLN A 85 -8.19 18.40 4.60
CA GLN A 85 -7.84 18.38 6.01
C GLN A 85 -6.84 17.27 6.30
N VAL A 86 -5.84 17.60 7.13
CA VAL A 86 -4.80 16.68 7.57
C VAL A 86 -4.80 16.60 9.09
N ALA A 87 -4.99 15.41 9.62
CA ALA A 87 -4.76 15.10 11.02
C ALA A 87 -3.41 14.40 11.22
N CYS A 88 -2.88 14.49 12.44
CA CYS A 88 -1.65 13.83 12.85
C CYS A 88 -1.85 13.20 14.22
N HIS A 89 -1.40 11.97 14.38
CA HIS A 89 -1.32 11.30 15.67
C HIS A 89 0.10 10.78 15.93
N LEU A 90 0.53 10.85 17.19
CA LEU A 90 1.77 10.23 17.62
C LEU A 90 1.62 8.71 17.59
N GLN A 91 2.55 8.03 16.94
CA GLN A 91 2.53 6.56 16.89
C GLN A 91 2.61 5.92 18.26
N THR A 92 3.29 6.57 19.22
CA THR A 92 3.60 5.98 20.53
C THR A 92 2.37 5.78 21.40
N ASP A 93 1.40 6.68 21.34
CA ASP A 93 0.25 6.70 22.26
C ASP A 93 -1.09 7.09 21.62
N ALA A 94 -1.11 7.27 20.29
CA ALA A 94 -2.26 7.71 19.52
C ALA A 94 -2.81 9.11 19.83
N SER A 95 -2.14 9.88 20.69
CA SER A 95 -2.52 11.27 20.94
C SER A 95 -2.33 12.13 19.69
N GLU A 96 -3.15 13.17 19.55
CA GLU A 96 -3.00 14.12 18.45
C GLU A 96 -1.66 14.85 18.55
N CYS A 97 -0.93 14.97 17.44
CA CYS A 97 0.27 15.83 17.39
C CYS A 97 -0.12 17.30 17.53
N TYR A 98 -1.27 17.66 16.93
CA TYR A 98 -1.87 18.98 16.87
C TYR A 98 -3.31 18.85 16.35
N SER A 99 -4.13 19.88 16.55
CA SER A 99 -5.49 19.93 15.99
C SER A 99 -5.46 19.89 14.45
N PRO A 100 -6.41 19.20 13.79
CA PRO A 100 -6.44 19.05 12.33
C PRO A 100 -6.22 20.35 11.55
N ARG A 101 -5.43 20.27 10.49
CA ARG A 101 -5.06 21.42 9.64
C ARG A 101 -5.89 21.44 8.39
N THR A 102 -6.46 22.60 8.05
CA THR A 102 -7.11 22.82 6.76
C THR A 102 -6.10 23.46 5.81
N ILE A 103 -5.87 22.83 4.67
CA ILE A 103 -4.86 23.23 3.71
C ILE A 103 -5.51 24.08 2.62
N THR A 104 -5.01 25.30 2.45
CA THR A 104 -5.47 26.23 1.41
C THR A 104 -4.30 26.80 0.62
N ASP A 105 -4.50 27.02 -0.67
CA ASP A 105 -3.52 27.68 -1.53
C ASP A 105 -3.34 29.14 -1.09
N THR A 106 -2.12 29.51 -0.73
CA THR A 106 -1.83 30.86 -0.23
C THR A 106 -1.91 31.95 -1.31
N SER A 107 -1.90 31.58 -2.59
CA SER A 107 -1.96 32.54 -3.71
C SER A 107 -3.37 33.11 -3.92
N ASP A 108 -4.42 32.32 -3.69
CA ASP A 108 -5.82 32.71 -3.93
C ASP A 108 -6.79 32.27 -2.82
N SER A 109 -6.28 31.76 -1.69
CA SER A 109 -7.06 31.21 -0.56
C SER A 109 -8.02 30.07 -0.96
N SER A 110 -7.73 29.38 -2.07
CA SER A 110 -8.56 28.31 -2.57
C SER A 110 -8.38 27.04 -1.74
N ASN A 111 -9.48 26.31 -1.57
CA ASN A 111 -9.45 24.98 -0.97
C ASN A 111 -9.09 23.92 -2.03
N PHE A 112 -8.81 22.72 -1.54
CA PHE A 112 -8.57 21.54 -2.35
C PHE A 112 -9.59 20.47 -2.00
N ALA A 113 -10.19 19.84 -3.01
CA ALA A 113 -10.97 18.62 -2.85
C ALA A 113 -10.04 17.41 -3.02
N VAL A 114 -9.98 16.55 -2.00
CA VAL A 114 -9.14 15.34 -2.02
C VAL A 114 -9.61 14.37 -3.10
N SER A 115 -8.69 13.59 -3.67
CA SER A 115 -8.96 12.53 -4.64
C SER A 115 -10.18 11.68 -4.24
N GLY A 116 -10.98 11.29 -5.22
CA GLY A 116 -12.21 10.51 -5.04
C GLY A 116 -11.99 9.05 -4.66
N GLN A 117 -10.74 8.66 -4.43
CA GLN A 117 -10.28 7.39 -3.89
C GLN A 117 -9.03 7.64 -3.02
N PRO A 118 -8.70 6.76 -2.06
CA PRO A 118 -7.73 7.06 -1.02
C PRO A 118 -6.28 6.98 -1.50
N GLY A 119 -5.47 7.98 -1.15
CA GLY A 119 -4.02 7.89 -1.17
C GLY A 119 -3.30 9.11 -0.63
N LEU A 120 -2.13 8.86 -0.05
CA LEU A 120 -1.27 9.82 0.62
C LEU A 120 0.17 9.34 0.47
N TRP A 121 1.11 10.27 0.27
CA TRP A 121 2.53 9.94 0.23
C TRP A 121 3.31 10.82 1.20
N ALA A 122 4.19 10.21 2.01
CA ALA A 122 5.09 10.90 2.91
C ALA A 122 6.53 10.89 2.37
N ASP A 123 7.11 12.07 2.25
CA ASP A 123 8.55 12.27 2.11
C ASP A 123 9.15 12.49 3.50
N THR A 124 9.41 11.38 4.18
CA THR A 124 9.91 11.38 5.55
C THR A 124 11.28 12.04 5.68
N ALA A 125 12.05 12.10 4.59
CA ALA A 125 13.38 12.71 4.59
C ALA A 125 13.32 14.25 4.65
N ASN A 126 12.23 14.84 4.18
CA ASN A 126 12.04 16.29 4.11
C ASN A 126 10.85 16.78 4.96
N SER A 127 10.24 15.88 5.75
CA SER A 127 9.05 16.17 6.56
C SER A 127 7.92 16.80 5.74
N LYS A 128 7.57 16.16 4.61
CA LYS A 128 6.51 16.62 3.71
C LYS A 128 5.49 15.51 3.45
N LEU A 129 4.22 15.89 3.37
CA LEU A 129 3.16 15.05 2.81
C LEU A 129 2.73 15.58 1.45
N TYR A 130 2.30 14.66 0.61
CA TYR A 130 1.81 14.95 -0.74
C TYR A 130 0.46 14.30 -0.93
N VAL A 131 -0.50 15.07 -1.42
CA VAL A 131 -1.90 14.64 -1.61
C VAL A 131 -2.35 14.97 -3.03
N TYR A 132 -2.88 13.99 -3.76
CA TYR A 132 -3.59 14.27 -5.00
C TYR A 132 -4.91 14.99 -4.70
N ALA A 133 -5.13 16.13 -5.34
CA ALA A 133 -6.32 16.92 -5.12
C ALA A 133 -6.70 17.76 -6.34
N THR A 134 -7.96 18.18 -6.38
CA THR A 134 -8.48 19.19 -7.30
C THR A 134 -8.59 20.53 -6.59
N LYS A 135 -8.02 21.59 -7.15
CA LYS A 135 -8.19 22.96 -6.64
C LYS A 135 -9.60 23.46 -6.93
N VAL A 136 -10.31 23.91 -5.89
CA VAL A 136 -11.75 24.22 -5.98
C VAL A 136 -12.05 25.46 -6.83
N SER A 137 -11.18 26.47 -6.79
CA SER A 137 -11.39 27.76 -7.48
C SER A 137 -11.39 27.66 -9.01
N ASP A 138 -10.54 26.80 -9.57
CA ASP A 138 -10.31 26.74 -11.02
C ASP A 138 -10.42 25.32 -11.60
N THR A 139 -10.66 24.30 -10.77
CA THR A 139 -10.78 22.89 -11.16
C THR A 139 -9.55 22.35 -11.90
N SER A 140 -8.36 22.89 -11.60
CA SER A 140 -7.09 22.22 -11.90
C SER A 140 -6.91 21.01 -10.98
N ALA A 141 -6.21 19.97 -11.44
CA ALA A 141 -5.80 18.85 -10.59
C ALA A 141 -4.28 18.76 -10.49
N GLY A 142 -3.81 18.29 -9.34
CA GLY A 142 -2.39 18.21 -9.07
C GLY A 142 -2.07 17.58 -7.73
N VAL A 143 -0.86 17.86 -7.25
CA VAL A 143 -0.37 17.36 -5.97
C VAL A 143 -0.13 18.53 -5.02
N VAL A 144 -0.80 18.51 -3.88
CA VAL A 144 -0.65 19.47 -2.79
C VAL A 144 0.46 19.03 -1.86
N CYS A 145 1.37 19.93 -1.54
CA CYS A 145 2.44 19.76 -0.57
C CYS A 145 2.00 20.29 0.80
N VAL A 146 2.19 19.49 1.84
CA VAL A 146 1.98 19.87 3.25
C VAL A 146 3.28 19.71 4.02
N ASP A 147 3.71 20.74 4.73
CA ASP A 147 4.91 20.75 5.57
C ASP A 147 4.59 20.23 6.96
N THR A 148 4.97 18.98 7.25
CA THR A 148 4.64 18.35 8.53
C THR A 148 5.45 18.92 9.69
N ALA A 149 6.66 19.42 9.42
CA ALA A 149 7.48 20.09 10.44
C ALA A 149 6.87 21.45 10.84
N ALA A 150 6.27 22.18 9.90
CA ALA A 150 5.61 23.46 10.19
C ALA A 150 4.22 23.30 10.84
N ALA A 151 3.57 22.15 10.65
CA ALA A 151 2.17 21.94 11.02
C ALA A 151 1.85 22.07 12.51
N ALA A 152 2.84 21.93 13.41
CA ALA A 152 2.63 22.19 14.84
C ALA A 152 2.34 23.69 15.13
N SER A 153 2.99 24.60 14.39
CA SER A 153 2.90 26.05 14.61
C SER A 153 2.09 26.80 13.54
N ASP A 154 1.94 26.23 12.35
CA ASP A 154 1.23 26.84 11.23
C ASP A 154 -0.17 26.20 11.08
N PRO A 155 -1.27 26.97 11.17
CA PRO A 155 -2.61 26.46 10.92
C PRO A 155 -2.87 26.07 9.46
N ASN A 156 -2.07 26.58 8.50
CA ASN A 156 -2.11 26.21 7.08
C ASN A 156 -0.69 25.89 6.58
N PRO A 157 -0.15 24.70 6.91
CA PRO A 157 1.21 24.27 6.54
C PRO A 157 1.34 23.92 5.03
N PHE A 158 0.80 24.74 4.14
CA PHE A 158 0.87 24.57 2.70
C PHE A 158 2.26 24.93 2.18
N CYS A 159 2.93 23.99 1.49
CA CYS A 159 4.26 24.22 0.90
C CYS A 159 4.28 24.24 -0.63
N GLY A 160 3.11 24.18 -1.28
CA GLY A 160 2.99 24.33 -2.72
C GLY A 160 1.96 23.42 -3.37
N TYR A 161 1.69 23.66 -4.64
CA TYR A 161 0.77 22.89 -5.46
C TYR A 161 1.38 22.66 -6.84
N THR A 162 1.59 21.40 -7.20
CA THR A 162 2.10 21.01 -8.52
C THR A 162 0.94 20.68 -9.43
N VAL A 163 0.61 21.59 -10.34
CA VAL A 163 -0.46 21.40 -11.34
C VAL A 163 -0.06 20.28 -12.31
N LEU A 164 -0.94 19.29 -12.47
CA LEU A 164 -0.77 18.17 -13.41
C LEU A 164 -1.82 18.20 -14.53
N ALA A 165 -3.02 18.67 -14.22
CA ALA A 165 -4.07 19.00 -15.18
C ALA A 165 -4.42 20.50 -15.05
N PRO A 166 -4.49 21.25 -16.16
CA PRO A 166 -4.74 22.69 -16.11
C PRO A 166 -6.14 23.03 -15.60
N ALA A 167 -6.39 24.32 -15.34
CA ALA A 167 -7.70 24.82 -14.93
C ALA A 167 -8.81 24.37 -15.89
N GLY A 168 -9.92 23.86 -15.34
CA GLY A 168 -11.06 23.34 -16.10
C GLY A 168 -10.96 21.87 -16.53
N ASP A 169 -9.81 21.22 -16.31
CA ASP A 169 -9.56 19.84 -16.77
C ASP A 169 -9.79 18.77 -15.71
N ALA A 170 -10.16 19.13 -14.49
CA ALA A 170 -10.54 18.18 -13.44
C ALA A 170 -11.77 18.67 -12.67
N PRO A 171 -12.96 18.75 -13.32
CA PRO A 171 -14.18 19.20 -12.64
C PRO A 171 -14.51 18.31 -11.44
N LEU A 172 -15.04 18.92 -10.38
CA LEU A 172 -15.50 18.21 -9.19
C LEU A 172 -16.79 17.43 -9.48
N ALA A 173 -16.90 16.23 -8.89
CA ALA A 173 -18.15 15.49 -8.81
C ALA A 173 -18.83 15.80 -7.48
N GLY A 174 -19.62 16.88 -7.44
CA GLY A 174 -20.13 17.42 -6.17
C GLY A 174 -19.03 18.14 -5.40
N SER A 175 -18.73 17.70 -4.17
CA SER A 175 -17.65 18.25 -3.34
C SER A 175 -16.33 17.50 -3.46
N ILE A 176 -16.26 16.45 -4.29
CA ILE A 176 -15.16 15.50 -4.30
C ILE A 176 -14.43 15.54 -5.64
N SER A 177 -13.11 15.36 -5.61
CA SER A 177 -12.29 15.26 -6.81
C SER A 177 -12.62 13.98 -7.59
N ALA A 178 -12.54 14.08 -8.92
CA ALA A 178 -12.68 12.93 -9.81
C ALA A 178 -11.35 12.21 -10.10
N LEU A 179 -10.32 12.47 -9.30
CA LEU A 179 -9.04 11.75 -9.34
C LEU A 179 -9.18 10.38 -8.67
N SER A 180 -8.65 9.34 -9.30
CA SER A 180 -8.52 8.02 -8.68
C SER A 180 -7.56 8.04 -7.48
N ASN A 181 -7.40 6.90 -6.83
CA ASN A 181 -6.32 6.71 -5.88
C ASN A 181 -5.02 6.79 -6.67
N PRO A 182 -3.95 7.26 -6.03
CA PRO A 182 -2.66 7.25 -6.65
C PRO A 182 -1.94 5.92 -6.41
N VAL A 183 -1.08 5.52 -7.34
CA VAL A 183 -0.21 4.33 -7.23
C VAL A 183 1.24 4.71 -7.52
N LEU A 184 2.17 4.19 -6.72
CA LEU A 184 3.60 4.50 -6.83
C LEU A 184 4.33 3.37 -7.59
N VAL A 185 5.01 3.72 -8.68
CA VAL A 185 5.91 2.81 -9.41
C VAL A 185 7.28 3.47 -9.52
N GLY A 186 8.26 2.93 -8.79
CA GLY A 186 9.55 3.60 -8.61
C GLY A 186 9.38 4.97 -7.94
N THR A 187 9.85 6.03 -8.59
CA THR A 187 9.70 7.42 -8.12
C THR A 187 8.50 8.14 -8.74
N LYS A 188 7.64 7.42 -9.48
CA LYS A 188 6.54 8.00 -10.25
C LYS A 188 5.23 7.64 -9.59
N TRP A 189 4.50 8.65 -9.14
CA TRP A 189 3.21 8.54 -8.49
C TRP A 189 2.14 8.91 -9.50
N TYR A 190 1.24 7.98 -9.83
CA TYR A 190 0.26 8.13 -10.91
C TYR A 190 -1.15 8.17 -10.36
N ALA A 191 -2.02 8.99 -10.93
CA ALA A 191 -3.46 9.00 -10.64
C ALA A 191 -4.25 9.24 -11.93
N PHE A 192 -5.41 8.60 -12.08
CA PHE A 192 -6.25 8.76 -13.25
C PHE A 192 -7.24 9.92 -13.06
N ASN A 193 -7.30 10.84 -14.02
CA ASN A 193 -8.21 11.98 -14.02
C ASN A 193 -9.50 11.65 -14.77
N THR A 194 -10.52 11.17 -14.06
CA THR A 194 -11.78 10.75 -14.67
C THR A 194 -12.67 11.98 -14.92
N VAL A 195 -13.00 12.26 -16.17
CA VAL A 195 -13.87 13.37 -16.56
C VAL A 195 -14.92 12.91 -17.55
N THR A 196 -16.16 13.02 -17.15
CA THR A 196 -17.35 12.70 -17.94
C THR A 196 -17.39 13.45 -19.28
N ASP A 197 -17.63 12.73 -20.38
CA ASP A 197 -17.88 13.27 -21.74
C ASP A 197 -16.81 14.20 -22.32
N ALA A 198 -15.53 14.02 -21.95
CA ALA A 198 -14.46 14.87 -22.47
C ALA A 198 -13.20 14.09 -22.86
N SER A 199 -12.57 14.46 -23.98
CA SER A 199 -11.37 13.78 -24.48
C SER A 199 -10.26 14.75 -24.89
N THR A 200 -10.30 15.98 -24.37
CA THR A 200 -9.34 17.04 -24.72
C THR A 200 -8.59 17.52 -23.48
N GLY A 201 -7.34 17.94 -23.65
CA GLY A 201 -6.51 18.41 -22.53
C GLY A 201 -6.08 17.24 -21.65
N ALA A 202 -6.10 17.41 -20.33
CA ALA A 202 -5.75 16.37 -19.37
C ALA A 202 -6.95 15.53 -18.88
N LYS A 203 -8.13 15.73 -19.46
CA LYS A 203 -9.37 15.01 -19.12
C LYS A 203 -9.29 13.56 -19.60
N ASN A 204 -9.58 12.59 -18.74
CA ASN A 204 -9.46 11.16 -19.06
C ASN A 204 -8.04 10.71 -19.43
N HIS A 205 -7.04 11.26 -18.74
CA HIS A 205 -5.65 10.85 -18.88
C HIS A 205 -5.07 10.41 -17.53
N LEU A 206 -3.98 9.63 -17.59
CA LEU A 206 -3.18 9.29 -16.42
C LEU A 206 -2.20 10.43 -16.12
N LEU A 207 -2.37 11.04 -14.96
CA LEU A 207 -1.51 12.08 -14.44
C LEU A 207 -0.32 11.44 -13.71
N CYS A 208 0.83 12.12 -13.71
CA CYS A 208 2.04 11.61 -13.07
C CYS A 208 2.83 12.71 -12.36
N PHE A 209 3.18 12.45 -11.10
CA PHE A 209 4.06 13.24 -10.26
C PHE A 209 5.35 12.47 -9.97
N ASP A 210 6.50 13.12 -10.13
CA ASP A 210 7.80 12.57 -9.76
C ASP A 210 8.10 12.92 -8.30
N THR A 211 8.12 11.90 -7.44
CA THR A 211 8.34 12.04 -6.00
C THR A 211 9.78 12.41 -5.65
N THR A 212 10.74 12.27 -6.56
CA THR A 212 12.11 12.74 -6.37
C THR A 212 12.26 14.18 -6.84
N ALA A 213 11.81 14.48 -8.06
CA ALA A 213 11.94 15.82 -8.64
C ALA A 213 10.94 16.84 -8.06
N LYS A 214 9.90 16.36 -7.36
CA LYS A 214 8.77 17.17 -6.86
C LYS A 214 8.07 17.96 -7.95
N ALA A 215 7.90 17.34 -9.12
CA ALA A 215 7.38 17.99 -10.31
C ALA A 215 6.51 17.03 -11.13
N ALA A 216 5.79 17.56 -12.13
CA ALA A 216 5.14 16.74 -13.13
C ALA A 216 6.15 15.83 -13.85
N CYS A 217 5.75 14.59 -14.14
CA CYS A 217 6.57 13.70 -14.96
C CYS A 217 6.72 14.25 -16.38
N GLY A 218 7.86 13.98 -17.02
CA GLY A 218 8.05 14.28 -18.44
C GLY A 218 6.98 13.59 -19.29
N SER A 219 6.43 14.33 -20.26
CA SER A 219 5.41 13.86 -21.21
C SER A 219 4.04 13.50 -20.62
N GLN A 220 3.77 13.82 -19.36
CA GLN A 220 2.41 13.72 -18.81
C GLN A 220 1.55 14.91 -19.30
N PRO A 221 0.22 14.75 -19.40
CA PRO A 221 -0.56 13.57 -19.02
C PRO A 221 -0.49 12.45 -20.08
N PHE A 222 -0.68 11.19 -19.68
CA PHE A 222 -0.56 10.04 -20.57
C PHE A 222 -1.94 9.55 -21.07
N ASP A 223 -2.03 9.27 -22.36
CA ASP A 223 -3.19 8.61 -22.97
C ASP A 223 -3.33 7.18 -22.43
N ILE A 224 -4.53 6.83 -21.96
CA ILE A 224 -4.83 5.49 -21.43
C ILE A 224 -6.03 4.78 -22.03
N VAL A 225 -6.82 5.52 -22.79
CA VAL A 225 -7.79 4.94 -23.71
C VAL A 225 -7.22 5.14 -25.10
N GLY A 226 -7.47 4.20 -25.99
CA GLY A 226 -7.30 4.49 -27.42
C GLY A 226 -8.17 5.69 -27.84
N ALA A 227 -8.39 5.89 -29.14
CA ALA A 227 -9.26 6.98 -29.62
C ALA A 227 -10.75 6.92 -29.17
N ALA A 228 -11.12 6.07 -28.21
CA ALA A 228 -12.46 5.91 -27.67
C ALA A 228 -12.75 6.94 -26.55
N SER A 229 -13.95 7.50 -26.56
CA SER A 229 -14.41 8.41 -25.49
C SER A 229 -14.91 7.62 -24.27
N LEU A 230 -14.66 8.11 -23.06
CA LEU A 230 -15.19 7.50 -21.82
C LEU A 230 -16.65 7.87 -21.58
N SER A 231 -17.43 6.88 -21.14
CA SER A 231 -18.86 7.00 -20.84
C SER A 231 -19.10 7.41 -19.39
N THR A 232 -20.14 8.24 -19.23
CA THR A 232 -20.66 8.83 -17.99
C THR A 232 -21.24 7.85 -16.98
N ASN A 233 -21.38 6.56 -17.32
CA ASN A 233 -22.13 5.61 -16.48
C ASN A 233 -21.37 5.14 -15.23
N GLY A 234 -20.12 5.56 -15.05
CA GLY A 234 -19.40 5.43 -13.78
C GLY A 234 -19.84 6.53 -12.82
N GLY A 235 -21.04 6.40 -12.23
CA GLY A 235 -21.43 7.21 -11.09
C GLY A 235 -20.34 7.18 -10.02
N PHE A 236 -20.15 8.30 -9.31
CA PHE A 236 -19.21 8.42 -8.20
C PHE A 236 -19.39 7.24 -7.22
N PRO A 237 -18.31 6.60 -6.74
CA PRO A 237 -16.90 6.99 -6.86
C PRO A 237 -16.28 6.79 -8.24
N VAL A 238 -15.19 7.53 -8.46
CA VAL A 238 -14.30 7.29 -9.60
C VAL A 238 -13.60 5.94 -9.48
N PRO A 239 -13.30 5.26 -10.59
CA PRO A 239 -12.65 3.95 -10.56
C PRO A 239 -11.30 3.97 -9.85
N SER A 240 -11.04 2.95 -9.05
CA SER A 240 -9.79 2.75 -8.34
C SER A 240 -8.77 2.02 -9.23
N ILE A 241 -7.53 2.51 -9.30
CA ILE A 241 -6.45 1.98 -10.13
C ILE A 241 -5.46 1.15 -9.31
N ALA A 242 -4.68 0.28 -9.96
CA ALA A 242 -3.72 -0.58 -9.30
C ALA A 242 -2.37 -0.63 -10.02
N ALA A 243 -1.27 -0.66 -9.28
CA ALA A 243 0.06 -0.94 -9.82
C ALA A 243 0.40 -2.43 -9.69
N ILE A 244 0.77 -3.04 -10.81
CA ILE A 244 1.10 -4.46 -10.96
C ILE A 244 2.50 -4.55 -11.57
N GLY A 245 3.54 -4.55 -10.74
CA GLY A 245 4.91 -4.43 -11.22
C GLY A 245 5.12 -3.08 -11.93
N SER A 246 5.49 -3.10 -13.22
CA SER A 246 5.61 -1.90 -14.07
C SER A 246 4.35 -1.56 -14.87
N GLN A 247 3.24 -2.25 -14.62
CA GLN A 247 1.95 -1.99 -15.25
C GLN A 247 1.02 -1.25 -14.29
N ILE A 248 0.17 -0.38 -14.82
CA ILE A 248 -0.93 0.26 -14.10
C ILE A 248 -2.22 -0.19 -14.77
N VAL A 249 -3.09 -0.85 -14.01
CA VAL A 249 -4.40 -1.31 -14.47
C VAL A 249 -5.44 -0.25 -14.09
N ILE A 250 -6.17 0.23 -15.09
CA ILE A 250 -7.12 1.34 -14.95
C ILE A 250 -8.49 0.89 -15.43
N PRO A 251 -9.48 0.78 -14.53
CA PRO A 251 -10.83 0.44 -14.94
C PRO A 251 -11.52 1.64 -15.59
N VAL A 252 -12.07 1.46 -16.79
CA VAL A 252 -12.75 2.52 -17.55
C VAL A 252 -14.09 2.04 -18.13
N VAL A 253 -15.05 2.95 -18.28
CA VAL A 253 -16.28 2.67 -19.04
C VAL A 253 -16.16 3.39 -20.37
N VAL A 254 -16.17 2.69 -21.49
CA VAL A 254 -16.10 3.31 -22.82
C VAL A 254 -17.49 3.62 -23.36
N THR A 255 -17.62 4.69 -24.15
CA THR A 255 -18.89 5.03 -24.84
C THR A 255 -19.24 4.05 -25.95
N ALA A 256 -20.53 4.03 -26.29
CA ALA A 256 -21.16 3.16 -27.27
C ALA A 256 -20.40 3.04 -28.62
N PRO A 257 -20.55 1.94 -29.38
CA PRO A 257 -21.72 1.06 -29.39
C PRO A 257 -21.85 0.09 -28.21
N ASP A 258 -20.75 -0.27 -27.56
CA ASP A 258 -20.75 -1.41 -26.64
C ASP A 258 -20.77 -1.08 -25.15
N ALA A 259 -20.83 0.21 -24.74
CA ALA A 259 -20.93 0.67 -23.34
C ALA A 259 -20.20 -0.25 -22.34
N ALA A 260 -19.00 -0.69 -22.71
CA ALA A 260 -18.34 -1.82 -22.10
C ALA A 260 -17.53 -1.31 -20.92
N GLN A 261 -17.53 -2.08 -19.84
CA GLN A 261 -16.60 -1.87 -18.75
C GLN A 261 -15.31 -2.57 -19.11
N GLN A 262 -14.21 -1.83 -19.20
CA GLN A 262 -12.92 -2.33 -19.63
C GLN A 262 -11.87 -2.13 -18.54
N LEU A 263 -10.86 -2.98 -18.53
CA LEU A 263 -9.61 -2.74 -17.84
C LEU A 263 -8.58 -2.33 -18.89
N GLU A 264 -8.11 -1.10 -18.79
CA GLU A 264 -6.96 -0.60 -19.55
C GLU A 264 -5.67 -0.94 -18.79
N CYS A 265 -4.55 -0.97 -19.52
CA CYS A 265 -3.24 -1.21 -18.95
C CYS A 265 -2.23 -0.22 -19.53
N PHE A 266 -1.46 0.42 -18.65
CA PHE A 266 -0.38 1.33 -18.99
C PHE A 266 0.96 0.77 -18.49
N ASN A 267 1.97 0.72 -19.36
CA ASN A 267 3.32 0.26 -19.03
C ASN A 267 4.23 1.47 -18.72
N THR A 268 4.68 1.56 -17.46
CA THR A 268 5.49 2.68 -16.96
C THR A 268 6.94 2.65 -17.44
N THR A 269 7.41 1.54 -18.00
CA THR A 269 8.76 1.44 -18.60
C THR A 269 8.77 2.06 -19.99
N THR A 270 7.71 1.86 -20.77
CA THR A 270 7.60 2.39 -22.14
C THR A 270 6.79 3.69 -22.21
N ASN A 271 6.13 4.09 -21.12
CA ASN A 271 5.15 5.17 -21.07
C ASN A 271 4.08 5.06 -22.17
N ALA A 272 3.54 3.85 -22.34
CA ALA A 272 2.57 3.55 -23.40
C ALA A 272 1.56 2.49 -22.93
N LEU A 273 0.44 2.36 -23.65
CA LEU A 273 -0.50 1.27 -23.44
C LEU A 273 0.18 -0.10 -23.53
N CYS A 274 -0.26 -1.04 -22.70
CA CYS A 274 0.21 -2.42 -22.74
C CYS A 274 -0.25 -3.09 -24.06
N GLY A 275 0.63 -3.89 -24.67
CA GLY A 275 0.26 -4.75 -25.81
C GLY A 275 -0.43 -6.03 -25.36
N GLY A 276 -0.80 -6.91 -26.31
CA GLY A 276 -1.44 -8.20 -26.01
C GLY A 276 -2.96 -8.14 -26.16
N SER A 277 -3.67 -8.69 -25.18
CA SER A 277 -5.14 -8.73 -25.13
C SER A 277 -5.76 -7.55 -24.38
N TRP A 278 -4.97 -6.52 -24.05
CA TRP A 278 -5.46 -5.27 -23.49
C TRP A 278 -6.12 -4.39 -24.58
N PRO A 279 -7.20 -3.65 -24.28
CA PRO A 279 -7.98 -3.68 -23.03
C PRO A 279 -8.76 -4.98 -22.83
N VAL A 280 -9.04 -5.31 -21.57
CA VAL A 280 -9.85 -6.47 -21.18
C VAL A 280 -11.31 -6.05 -20.96
N ASP A 281 -12.25 -6.67 -21.68
CA ASP A 281 -13.68 -6.48 -21.45
C ASP A 281 -14.18 -7.23 -20.20
N THR A 282 -14.69 -6.48 -19.23
CA THR A 282 -15.29 -6.98 -17.98
C THR A 282 -16.81 -6.99 -18.09
N SER A 283 -17.34 -7.85 -18.96
CA SER A 283 -18.77 -8.08 -19.20
C SER A 283 -19.64 -8.43 -17.98
N PHE A 284 -19.06 -8.53 -16.78
CA PHE A 284 -19.70 -8.93 -15.52
C PHE A 284 -19.95 -7.79 -14.52
N GLY A 285 -19.73 -6.52 -14.89
CA GLY A 285 -20.11 -5.37 -14.05
C GLY A 285 -19.17 -5.15 -12.86
N TYR A 286 -17.89 -4.90 -13.14
CA TYR A 286 -16.86 -4.61 -12.13
C TYR A 286 -16.88 -3.15 -11.66
N ILE A 287 -16.85 -2.22 -12.60
CA ILE A 287 -16.70 -0.78 -12.38
C ILE A 287 -17.95 -0.23 -11.69
N GLY A 288 -17.74 0.57 -10.66
CA GLY A 288 -18.80 1.15 -9.83
C GLY A 288 -19.31 0.21 -8.72
N SER A 289 -18.86 -1.05 -8.70
CA SER A 289 -19.34 -2.06 -7.74
C SER A 289 -18.25 -2.56 -6.79
N ASN A 290 -17.00 -2.63 -7.22
CA ASN A 290 -15.88 -3.19 -6.46
C ASN A 290 -14.68 -2.23 -6.50
N GLY A 291 -13.80 -2.34 -5.51
CA GLY A 291 -12.65 -1.46 -5.29
C GLY A 291 -11.49 -1.74 -6.25
N ALA A 292 -10.27 -1.35 -5.86
CA ALA A 292 -9.09 -1.53 -6.69
C ALA A 292 -8.84 -2.99 -7.10
N ALA A 293 -8.32 -3.18 -8.31
CA ALA A 293 -7.73 -4.47 -8.69
C ALA A 293 -6.51 -4.76 -7.80
N PHE A 294 -6.13 -6.03 -7.67
CA PHE A 294 -5.00 -6.44 -6.84
C PHE A 294 -4.07 -7.39 -7.59
N PRO A 295 -2.78 -7.45 -7.25
CA PRO A 295 -1.82 -8.26 -8.00
C PRO A 295 -2.12 -9.76 -7.90
N LEU A 296 -2.05 -10.43 -9.04
CA LEU A 296 -1.84 -11.88 -9.12
C LEU A 296 -0.33 -12.12 -8.96
N LEU A 297 0.06 -12.82 -7.90
CA LEU A 297 1.46 -13.12 -7.61
C LEU A 297 1.78 -14.58 -7.95
N ASN A 298 3.06 -14.89 -8.19
CA ASN A 298 3.54 -16.26 -8.08
C ASN A 298 3.90 -16.61 -6.62
N ALA A 299 4.32 -17.84 -6.37
CA ALA A 299 4.74 -18.30 -5.04
C ALA A 299 5.91 -17.52 -4.43
N SER A 300 6.67 -16.76 -5.24
CA SER A 300 7.77 -15.92 -4.76
C SER A 300 7.35 -14.45 -4.56
N GLY A 301 6.07 -14.12 -4.73
CA GLY A 301 5.55 -12.77 -4.58
C GLY A 301 5.84 -11.85 -5.77
N ILE A 302 6.27 -12.40 -6.91
CA ILE A 302 6.47 -11.63 -8.13
C ILE A 302 5.11 -11.45 -8.82
N PRO A 303 4.71 -10.21 -9.18
CA PRO A 303 3.50 -9.98 -9.96
C PRO A 303 3.56 -10.68 -11.32
N VAL A 304 2.58 -11.54 -11.60
CA VAL A 304 2.41 -12.25 -12.89
C VAL A 304 1.10 -11.89 -13.58
N GLY A 305 0.30 -11.01 -12.97
CA GLY A 305 -0.96 -10.54 -13.51
C GLY A 305 -1.76 -9.74 -12.49
N VAL A 306 -3.06 -9.67 -12.71
CA VAL A 306 -4.02 -8.93 -11.88
C VAL A 306 -5.25 -9.79 -11.60
N CYS A 307 -5.85 -9.63 -10.43
CA CYS A 307 -7.15 -10.17 -10.08
C CYS A 307 -8.07 -9.03 -9.62
N LEU A 308 -9.38 -9.27 -9.73
CA LEU A 308 -10.39 -8.29 -9.32
C LEU A 308 -11.03 -8.70 -7.98
N PRO A 309 -11.36 -7.78 -7.07
CA PRO A 309 -12.06 -8.11 -5.81
C PRO A 309 -13.57 -8.30 -6.02
N THR A 310 -13.95 -9.21 -6.93
CA THR A 310 -15.33 -9.66 -7.11
C THR A 310 -15.58 -10.96 -6.33
N SER A 311 -16.81 -11.48 -6.33
CA SER A 311 -17.12 -12.79 -5.73
C SER A 311 -16.42 -13.99 -6.38
N ALA A 312 -15.90 -13.84 -7.60
CA ALA A 312 -15.21 -14.91 -8.34
C ALA A 312 -13.70 -14.65 -8.48
N ASN A 313 -13.23 -13.46 -8.11
CA ASN A 313 -11.88 -12.96 -8.35
C ASN A 313 -11.31 -13.35 -9.71
N GLN A 314 -11.94 -12.89 -10.79
CA GLN A 314 -11.41 -13.11 -12.13
C GLN A 314 -10.00 -12.56 -12.23
N CYS A 315 -9.09 -13.36 -12.80
CA CYS A 315 -7.69 -12.99 -12.94
C CYS A 315 -7.27 -12.98 -14.42
N PHE A 316 -6.29 -12.12 -14.71
CA PHE A 316 -5.69 -11.91 -16.02
C PHE A 316 -4.17 -11.88 -15.87
N ASN A 317 -3.43 -12.43 -16.83
CA ASN A 317 -1.97 -12.32 -16.84
C ASN A 317 -1.50 -10.91 -17.29
N GLN A 318 -0.19 -10.66 -17.28
CA GLN A 318 0.37 -9.37 -17.73
C GLN A 318 0.06 -9.00 -19.20
N ASN A 319 -0.34 -9.97 -20.03
CA ASN A 319 -0.77 -9.75 -21.42
C ASN A 319 -2.28 -9.52 -21.55
N GLY A 320 -3.03 -9.46 -20.44
CA GLY A 320 -4.48 -9.28 -20.43
C GLY A 320 -5.28 -10.54 -20.75
N GLU A 321 -4.64 -11.71 -20.86
CA GLU A 321 -5.35 -12.96 -21.11
C GLU A 321 -5.95 -13.48 -19.80
N SER A 322 -7.20 -13.97 -19.85
CA SER A 322 -7.83 -14.59 -18.69
C SER A 322 -7.07 -15.85 -18.27
N VAL A 323 -6.81 -15.96 -16.97
CA VAL A 323 -6.17 -17.13 -16.36
C VAL A 323 -7.07 -17.69 -15.26
N ALA A 324 -6.80 -18.93 -14.86
CA ALA A 324 -7.53 -19.55 -13.76
C ALA A 324 -7.32 -18.75 -12.46
N THR A 325 -8.42 -18.41 -11.80
CA THR A 325 -8.39 -17.88 -10.43
C THR A 325 -7.74 -18.92 -9.51
N PRO A 326 -6.73 -18.54 -8.71
CA PRO A 326 -6.11 -19.45 -7.74
C PRO A 326 -7.13 -20.10 -6.80
N ALA A 327 -6.92 -21.37 -6.48
CA ALA A 327 -7.80 -22.11 -5.58
C ALA A 327 -7.87 -21.45 -4.20
N GLY A 328 -9.06 -21.30 -3.64
CA GLY A 328 -9.26 -20.67 -2.33
C GLY A 328 -9.20 -19.14 -2.31
N LEU A 329 -8.74 -18.48 -3.38
CA LEU A 329 -8.68 -17.01 -3.46
C LEU A 329 -10.06 -16.36 -3.19
N PRO A 330 -11.19 -16.82 -3.76
CA PRO A 330 -12.50 -16.22 -3.46
C PRO A 330 -13.02 -16.40 -2.04
N ALA A 331 -12.53 -17.42 -1.33
CA ALA A 331 -12.83 -17.56 0.09
C ALA A 331 -11.98 -16.63 0.96
N ALA A 332 -10.75 -16.35 0.53
CA ALA A 332 -9.79 -15.50 1.23
C ALA A 332 -10.03 -14.00 1.00
N ILE A 333 -10.43 -13.62 -0.21
CA ILE A 333 -10.67 -12.24 -0.65
C ILE A 333 -12.05 -12.17 -1.28
N GLY A 334 -13.04 -11.84 -0.45
CA GLY A 334 -14.42 -11.66 -0.90
C GLY A 334 -14.61 -10.41 -1.77
N ALA A 335 -15.80 -10.30 -2.36
CA ALA A 335 -16.23 -9.07 -3.02
C ALA A 335 -16.16 -7.89 -2.04
N ASN A 336 -15.68 -6.75 -2.50
CA ASN A 336 -15.54 -5.55 -1.67
C ASN A 336 -16.36 -4.37 -2.25
N LEU A 337 -16.14 -3.17 -1.72
CA LEU A 337 -16.82 -1.96 -2.18
C LEU A 337 -15.96 -1.17 -3.14
N VAL A 338 -16.64 -0.42 -4.00
CA VAL A 338 -16.01 0.52 -4.93
C VAL A 338 -15.11 1.58 -4.27
N TRP A 339 -15.29 1.87 -2.99
CA TRP A 339 -14.45 2.78 -2.21
C TRP A 339 -13.15 2.17 -1.69
N ASN A 340 -12.96 0.86 -1.85
CA ASN A 340 -11.76 0.21 -1.37
C ASN A 340 -10.55 0.58 -2.26
N GLY A 341 -9.51 1.08 -1.61
CA GLY A 341 -8.25 1.45 -2.24
C GLY A 341 -7.39 0.26 -2.67
N PRO A 342 -6.15 0.52 -3.11
CA PRO A 342 -5.19 -0.52 -3.51
C PRO A 342 -4.96 -1.58 -2.44
N ALA A 343 -4.66 -2.79 -2.93
CA ALA A 343 -4.13 -3.85 -2.10
C ALA A 343 -2.70 -3.55 -1.63
N LEU A 344 -2.31 -4.16 -0.52
CA LEU A 344 -0.93 -4.18 -0.04
C LEU A 344 -0.32 -5.56 -0.32
N THR A 345 0.94 -5.58 -0.77
CA THR A 345 1.71 -6.83 -0.93
C THR A 345 2.82 -6.88 0.11
N VAL A 346 2.94 -7.99 0.83
CA VAL A 346 4.05 -8.29 1.75
C VAL A 346 4.57 -9.68 1.43
N GLY A 347 5.76 -9.78 0.84
CA GLY A 347 6.24 -11.04 0.29
C GLY A 347 5.25 -11.60 -0.76
N PRO A 348 4.88 -12.88 -0.71
CA PRO A 348 3.86 -13.46 -1.59
C PRO A 348 2.43 -13.35 -1.06
N ARG A 349 2.18 -12.51 -0.05
CA ARG A 349 0.83 -12.26 0.47
C ARG A 349 0.25 -10.98 -0.09
N VAL A 350 -1.02 -11.04 -0.45
CA VAL A 350 -1.80 -9.85 -0.82
C VAL A 350 -2.88 -9.61 0.24
N PHE A 351 -2.99 -8.36 0.68
CA PHE A 351 -3.98 -7.89 1.65
C PHE A 351 -4.94 -6.93 0.97
N VAL A 352 -6.24 -7.15 1.14
CA VAL A 352 -7.28 -6.36 0.47
C VAL A 352 -8.28 -5.89 1.50
N ALA A 353 -8.47 -4.57 1.56
CA ALA A 353 -9.51 -3.96 2.38
C ALA A 353 -10.91 -4.34 1.88
N ASN A 354 -11.83 -4.59 2.81
CA ASN A 354 -13.23 -4.84 2.52
C ASN A 354 -14.13 -4.00 3.44
N GLY A 355 -14.72 -2.94 2.86
CA GLY A 355 -15.63 -2.05 3.56
C GLY A 355 -17.05 -2.60 3.77
N LEU A 356 -17.43 -3.73 3.14
CA LEU A 356 -18.76 -4.34 3.38
C LEU A 356 -18.87 -4.96 4.76
N ASN A 357 -17.76 -5.46 5.29
CA ASN A 357 -17.70 -6.25 6.50
C ASN A 357 -16.59 -5.79 7.45
N ASP A 358 -15.99 -4.64 7.18
CA ASP A 358 -14.94 -4.02 7.98
C ASP A 358 -13.81 -5.00 8.32
N SER A 359 -13.33 -5.67 7.28
CA SER A 359 -12.30 -6.69 7.40
C SER A 359 -11.23 -6.56 6.34
N VAL A 360 -10.06 -7.12 6.63
CA VAL A 360 -9.00 -7.28 5.64
C VAL A 360 -8.97 -8.74 5.22
N GLY A 361 -9.09 -9.01 3.92
CA GLY A 361 -8.82 -10.32 3.32
C GLY A 361 -7.32 -10.51 3.09
N CYS A 362 -6.85 -11.75 3.16
CA CYS A 362 -5.45 -12.07 2.87
C CYS A 362 -5.34 -13.42 2.17
N TYR A 363 -4.61 -13.45 1.05
CA TYR A 363 -4.25 -14.68 0.34
C TYR A 363 -2.74 -14.80 0.22
N ASP A 364 -2.22 -15.99 0.51
CA ASP A 364 -0.82 -16.35 0.43
C ASP A 364 -0.59 -17.22 -0.81
N TYR A 365 0.14 -16.67 -1.78
CA TYR A 365 0.39 -17.34 -3.05
C TYR A 365 1.40 -18.48 -2.96
N ALA A 366 2.27 -18.50 -1.94
CA ALA A 366 3.20 -19.59 -1.73
C ALA A 366 2.49 -20.79 -1.08
N ALA A 367 1.62 -20.53 -0.11
CA ALA A 367 0.78 -21.55 0.51
C ALA A 367 -0.41 -21.98 -0.36
N ALA A 368 -0.75 -21.20 -1.39
CA ALA A 368 -1.94 -21.34 -2.21
C ALA A 368 -3.24 -21.45 -1.36
N ALA A 369 -3.35 -20.59 -0.35
CA ALA A 369 -4.43 -20.60 0.63
C ALA A 369 -4.69 -19.21 1.23
N GLY A 370 -5.83 -19.05 1.91
CA GLY A 370 -6.06 -17.88 2.76
C GLY A 370 -5.06 -17.83 3.92
N CYS A 371 -4.62 -16.64 4.28
CA CYS A 371 -3.65 -16.46 5.37
C CYS A 371 -4.28 -16.86 6.72
N ALA A 372 -3.45 -17.40 7.62
CA ALA A 372 -3.91 -17.73 8.97
C ALA A 372 -4.47 -16.50 9.70
N ASN A 373 -5.62 -16.65 10.37
CA ASN A 373 -6.35 -15.59 11.08
C ASN A 373 -7.00 -14.51 10.18
N PHE A 374 -7.10 -14.76 8.86
CA PHE A 374 -7.83 -13.89 7.92
C PHE A 374 -9.12 -14.57 7.39
N PRO A 375 -10.16 -13.81 7.01
CA PRO A 375 -10.23 -12.35 7.02
C PRO A 375 -10.22 -11.76 8.45
N LYS A 376 -9.44 -10.69 8.63
CA LYS A 376 -9.27 -10.02 9.91
C LYS A 376 -10.38 -8.99 10.08
N ALA A 377 -11.41 -9.35 10.85
CA ALA A 377 -12.45 -8.40 11.25
C ALA A 377 -11.90 -7.34 12.22
N LEU A 378 -12.26 -6.08 11.97
CA LEU A 378 -11.88 -4.92 12.75
C LEU A 378 -13.13 -4.38 13.46
N ASN A 379 -12.99 -3.97 14.72
CA ASN A 379 -14.11 -3.52 15.55
C ASN A 379 -14.02 -2.03 15.83
N GLY A 380 -15.15 -1.36 16.02
CA GLY A 380 -15.17 0.06 16.40
C GLY A 380 -14.78 1.01 15.25
N LEU A 381 -14.88 0.53 14.01
CA LEU A 381 -14.81 1.32 12.79
C LEU A 381 -16.01 1.02 11.88
N SER A 382 -16.17 1.79 10.82
CA SER A 382 -17.22 1.64 9.81
C SER A 382 -16.64 1.94 8.43
N LEU A 383 -16.96 1.11 7.45
CA LEU A 383 -16.62 1.32 6.04
C LEU A 383 -15.10 1.47 5.83
N LEU A 384 -14.38 0.38 6.09
CA LEU A 384 -12.94 0.27 5.84
C LEU A 384 -12.58 0.60 4.38
N TYR A 385 -11.63 1.53 4.16
CA TYR A 385 -11.21 1.98 2.83
C TYR A 385 -9.88 1.39 2.38
N THR A 386 -8.84 1.44 3.21
CA THR A 386 -7.47 1.11 2.79
C THR A 386 -6.75 0.12 3.68
N VAL A 387 -5.73 -0.49 3.10
CA VAL A 387 -4.62 -1.13 3.79
C VAL A 387 -3.32 -0.43 3.36
N ASN A 388 -2.48 -0.06 4.31
CA ASN A 388 -1.24 0.66 4.08
C ASN A 388 -0.11 -0.04 4.81
N GLY A 389 1.01 -0.30 4.13
CA GLY A 389 2.19 -0.84 4.78
C GLY A 389 2.86 0.22 5.65
N ASP A 390 3.34 -0.18 6.83
CA ASP A 390 4.22 0.64 7.64
C ASP A 390 5.65 0.59 7.08
N PRO A 391 6.20 1.69 6.56
CA PRO A 391 7.53 1.68 5.95
C PRO A 391 8.65 1.48 6.98
N GLN A 392 8.41 1.73 8.26
CA GLN A 392 9.39 1.50 9.32
C GLN A 392 9.27 0.09 9.94
N ARG A 393 8.10 -0.55 9.80
CA ARG A 393 7.82 -1.90 10.33
C ARG A 393 7.16 -2.74 9.22
N PRO A 394 7.92 -3.39 8.32
CA PRO A 394 7.36 -3.98 7.10
C PRO A 394 6.30 -5.07 7.28
N SER A 395 6.10 -5.61 8.49
CA SER A 395 4.97 -6.50 8.78
C SER A 395 3.74 -5.79 9.35
N CYS A 396 3.85 -4.55 9.76
CA CYS A 396 2.72 -3.79 10.29
C CYS A 396 1.88 -3.23 9.14
N ILE A 397 0.58 -3.47 9.22
CA ILE A 397 -0.43 -2.98 8.27
C ILE A 397 -1.32 -2.00 9.01
N TRP A 398 -1.48 -0.83 8.44
CA TRP A 398 -2.38 0.22 8.87
C TRP A 398 -3.67 0.18 8.04
N VAL A 399 -4.77 0.51 8.69
CA VAL A 399 -6.09 0.58 8.07
C VAL A 399 -6.79 1.87 8.44
N ASN A 400 -7.63 2.36 7.53
CA ASN A 400 -8.41 3.57 7.72
C ASN A 400 -9.85 3.38 7.25
N ALA A 401 -10.76 4.08 7.90
CA ALA A 401 -12.19 3.91 7.72
C ALA A 401 -12.94 5.24 7.87
N ASP A 402 -14.23 5.20 7.60
CA ASP A 402 -15.11 6.35 7.63
C ASP A 402 -15.23 6.97 9.02
N SER A 403 -15.52 6.17 10.05
CA SER A 403 -15.71 6.71 11.40
C SER A 403 -15.47 5.66 12.48
N GLY A 404 -15.54 6.09 13.74
CA GLY A 404 -15.46 5.24 14.92
C GLY A 404 -14.40 5.68 15.94
N GLU A 405 -14.53 5.18 17.17
CA GLU A 405 -13.54 5.41 18.24
C GLU A 405 -12.19 4.76 17.93
N ALA A 406 -12.15 3.82 16.97
CA ALA A 406 -10.96 3.16 16.45
C ALA A 406 -10.90 3.25 14.92
N GLN A 407 -11.15 4.45 14.37
CA GLN A 407 -11.15 4.72 12.92
C GLN A 407 -9.87 4.23 12.22
N ILE A 408 -8.72 4.45 12.87
CA ILE A 408 -7.41 3.98 12.40
C ILE A 408 -6.95 2.87 13.32
N GLN A 409 -6.58 1.73 12.73
CA GLN A 409 -6.06 0.58 13.47
C GLN A 409 -4.81 0.06 12.76
N ASN A 410 -4.07 -0.78 13.47
CA ASN A 410 -3.01 -1.55 12.85
C ASN A 410 -2.98 -3.00 13.35
N PHE A 411 -2.39 -3.86 12.54
CA PHE A 411 -2.16 -5.26 12.87
C PHE A 411 -0.95 -5.80 12.11
N ASP A 412 -0.36 -6.86 12.65
CA ASP A 412 0.75 -7.57 12.03
C ASP A 412 0.25 -8.52 10.93
N ALA A 413 0.88 -8.43 9.76
CA ALA A 413 0.58 -9.17 8.52
C ALA A 413 0.65 -10.69 8.67
N TYR A 414 1.33 -11.21 9.69
CA TYR A 414 1.56 -12.65 9.87
C TYR A 414 0.70 -13.25 10.97
N SER A 415 0.52 -12.53 12.07
CA SER A 415 -0.26 -12.99 13.22
C SER A 415 -1.70 -12.50 13.22
N ALA A 416 -2.01 -11.42 12.50
CA ALA A 416 -3.24 -10.62 12.60
C ALA A 416 -3.51 -10.05 14.02
N GLY A 417 -2.52 -10.11 14.92
CA GLY A 417 -2.49 -9.42 16.19
C GLY A 417 -2.06 -7.96 16.05
N ASN A 418 -1.99 -7.21 17.14
CA ASN A 418 -1.53 -5.81 17.09
C ASN A 418 -0.09 -5.72 16.57
N CYS A 419 0.27 -4.63 15.89
CA CYS A 419 1.65 -4.45 15.46
C CYS A 419 2.59 -4.47 16.66
N GLY A 420 3.71 -5.19 16.52
CA GLY A 420 4.71 -5.37 17.57
C GLY A 420 4.24 -6.18 18.79
N ALA A 421 3.05 -6.80 18.74
CA ALA A 421 2.73 -7.87 19.66
C ALA A 421 3.53 -9.13 19.27
N GLY A 422 4.42 -9.58 20.14
CA GLY A 422 5.23 -10.77 19.94
C GLY A 422 6.68 -10.48 19.53
N SER A 423 7.25 -11.36 18.70
CA SER A 423 8.64 -11.24 18.27
C SER A 423 8.84 -10.05 17.33
N ILE A 424 9.97 -9.36 17.48
CA ILE A 424 10.37 -8.32 16.53
C ILE A 424 10.79 -9.00 15.23
N ARG A 425 10.04 -8.73 14.16
CA ARG A 425 10.28 -9.30 12.84
C ARG A 425 11.11 -8.35 12.00
N VAL A 426 12.25 -8.83 11.53
CA VAL A 426 13.16 -8.08 10.67
C VAL A 426 13.30 -8.80 9.33
N PHE A 427 13.05 -8.09 8.25
CA PHE A 427 13.11 -8.62 6.89
C PHE A 427 14.51 -8.40 6.35
N ALA A 428 15.21 -9.46 5.93
CA ALA A 428 16.51 -9.29 5.27
C ALA A 428 16.44 -8.33 4.07
N ALA A 429 15.33 -8.39 3.32
CA ALA A 429 15.09 -7.55 2.16
C ALA A 429 15.11 -6.04 2.46
N SER A 430 14.87 -5.60 3.71
CA SER A 430 14.86 -4.17 4.03
C SER A 430 16.24 -3.54 4.13
N PHE A 431 17.30 -4.34 4.23
CA PHE A 431 18.69 -3.85 4.39
C PHE A 431 19.69 -4.51 3.44
N VAL A 432 19.27 -5.49 2.64
CA VAL A 432 20.03 -6.08 1.52
C VAL A 432 19.84 -5.27 0.21
N ALA A 433 19.15 -4.12 0.28
CA ALA A 433 18.74 -3.33 -0.87
C ALA A 433 19.91 -2.67 -1.66
N PRO A 434 19.72 -2.38 -2.97
CA PRO A 434 18.48 -2.54 -3.74
C PRO A 434 18.55 -3.55 -4.90
N GLN A 435 19.56 -4.41 -5.00
CA GLN A 435 19.84 -5.12 -6.24
C GLN A 435 20.14 -6.61 -6.01
N GLU A 436 19.68 -7.48 -6.92
CA GLU A 436 19.96 -8.94 -6.93
C GLU A 436 21.45 -9.25 -6.75
N GLN A 437 22.31 -8.29 -7.08
CA GLN A 437 23.75 -8.27 -6.95
C GLN A 437 24.24 -8.32 -5.49
N CYS A 438 23.45 -7.86 -4.51
CA CYS A 438 23.81 -7.84 -3.09
C CYS A 438 23.22 -9.00 -2.29
N VAL A 439 22.62 -9.98 -2.98
CA VAL A 439 22.02 -11.16 -2.34
C VAL A 439 23.11 -11.90 -1.53
N PRO A 440 22.87 -12.11 -0.23
CA PRO A 440 23.81 -12.84 0.62
C PRO A 440 24.08 -14.24 0.07
N THR A 441 25.35 -14.62 -0.06
CA THR A 441 25.75 -16.01 -0.28
C THR A 441 25.82 -16.76 1.04
N SER A 442 26.21 -16.08 2.13
CA SER A 442 26.17 -16.62 3.48
C SER A 442 25.94 -15.52 4.52
N TRP A 443 25.37 -15.90 5.67
CA TRP A 443 25.17 -14.99 6.79
C TRP A 443 26.23 -15.24 7.87
N GLN A 444 26.85 -14.17 8.37
CA GLN A 444 27.90 -14.28 9.39
C GLN A 444 27.35 -14.00 10.79
N SER A 445 26.64 -12.89 10.98
CA SER A 445 26.11 -12.55 12.30
C SER A 445 24.94 -11.57 12.28
N LEU A 446 24.14 -11.64 13.35
CA LEU A 446 23.19 -10.61 13.77
C LEU A 446 23.66 -10.08 15.14
N GLN A 447 23.71 -8.76 15.32
CA GLN A 447 24.02 -8.15 16.62
C GLN A 447 22.95 -7.14 17.04
N ILE A 448 22.38 -7.31 18.23
CA ILE A 448 21.52 -6.33 18.86
C ILE A 448 22.40 -5.26 19.52
N LEU A 449 22.35 -4.05 18.97
CA LEU A 449 23.08 -2.88 19.46
C LEU A 449 22.27 -2.10 20.49
N GLU A 450 20.97 -1.96 20.25
CA GLU A 450 20.01 -1.32 21.16
C GLU A 450 18.76 -2.20 21.27
N PRO A 451 18.18 -2.40 22.47
CA PRO A 451 18.71 -1.95 23.75
C PRO A 451 20.05 -2.66 24.06
N ALA A 452 20.96 -1.97 24.77
CA ALA A 452 22.35 -2.42 24.89
C ALA A 452 22.44 -3.80 25.55
N PRO A 453 23.39 -4.67 25.16
CA PRO A 453 23.58 -5.95 25.83
C PRO A 453 23.71 -5.80 27.35
N GLY A 454 22.94 -6.59 28.11
CA GLY A 454 22.82 -6.48 29.57
C GLY A 454 21.61 -5.68 30.07
N SER A 455 20.89 -4.97 29.19
CA SER A 455 19.59 -4.35 29.51
C SER A 455 18.40 -5.30 29.41
N TYR A 456 18.60 -6.49 28.84
CA TYR A 456 17.64 -7.59 28.75
C TYR A 456 18.25 -8.87 29.34
N THR A 457 17.42 -9.73 29.93
CA THR A 457 17.87 -10.96 30.58
C THR A 457 18.25 -12.07 29.60
N GLY A 458 17.71 -12.00 28.38
CA GLY A 458 18.04 -12.89 27.28
C GLY A 458 17.22 -12.57 26.04
N ALA A 459 17.67 -13.05 24.89
CA ALA A 459 16.91 -13.02 23.66
C ALA A 459 17.21 -14.26 22.81
N THR A 460 16.29 -14.62 21.94
CA THR A 460 16.41 -15.72 20.98
C THR A 460 16.07 -15.21 19.59
N VAL A 461 16.79 -15.67 18.58
CA VAL A 461 16.49 -15.39 17.17
C VAL A 461 16.04 -16.68 16.51
N SER A 462 14.84 -16.67 15.95
CA SER A 462 14.34 -17.73 15.07
C SER A 462 14.35 -17.25 13.61
N PHE A 463 14.36 -18.20 12.68
CA PHE A 463 14.54 -17.93 11.25
C PHE A 463 13.37 -18.50 10.46
N VAL A 464 12.75 -17.65 9.67
CA VAL A 464 11.64 -18.04 8.79
C VAL A 464 11.89 -17.51 7.37
N ASP A 465 11.31 -18.15 6.38
CA ASP A 465 11.36 -17.70 4.99
C ASP A 465 10.41 -16.51 4.74
N SER A 466 10.25 -16.11 3.48
CA SER A 466 9.34 -15.02 3.10
C SER A 466 7.85 -15.32 3.39
N ASP A 467 7.50 -16.58 3.64
CA ASP A 467 6.14 -17.05 3.99
C ASP A 467 5.91 -17.16 5.49
N ALA A 468 6.92 -16.80 6.29
CA ALA A 468 6.99 -17.08 7.72
C ALA A 468 6.94 -18.57 8.07
N THR A 469 7.37 -19.45 7.17
CA THR A 469 7.60 -20.87 7.46
C THR A 469 9.00 -21.04 8.06
N PRO A 470 9.18 -21.83 9.13
CA PRO A 470 10.51 -22.08 9.69
C PRO A 470 11.48 -22.64 8.66
N ILE A 471 12.67 -22.04 8.57
CA ILE A 471 13.70 -22.50 7.64
C ILE A 471 14.24 -23.86 8.11
N PRO A 472 14.19 -24.92 7.29
CA PRO A 472 14.70 -26.22 7.67
C PRO A 472 16.18 -26.18 8.06
N ASN A 473 16.55 -26.88 9.13
CA ASN A 473 17.93 -26.94 9.65
C ASN A 473 18.51 -25.60 10.14
N ALA A 474 17.69 -24.55 10.30
CA ALA A 474 18.08 -23.31 10.97
C ALA A 474 17.47 -23.25 12.37
N PRO A 475 18.06 -23.92 13.39
CA PRO A 475 17.51 -23.90 14.73
C PRO A 475 17.63 -22.50 15.34
N ASP A 476 16.68 -22.17 16.21
CA ASP A 476 16.70 -20.96 17.03
C ASP A 476 18.06 -20.79 17.72
N ARG A 477 18.58 -19.56 17.71
CA ARG A 477 19.86 -19.22 18.31
C ARG A 477 19.66 -18.26 19.48
N PRO A 478 20.22 -18.55 20.67
CA PRO A 478 20.25 -17.58 21.75
C PRO A 478 21.17 -16.42 21.37
N VAL A 479 20.79 -15.21 21.78
CA VAL A 479 21.63 -14.02 21.69
C VAL A 479 22.68 -14.09 22.80
N GLY A 480 23.96 -13.94 22.43
CA GLY A 480 25.08 -13.95 23.35
C GLY A 480 25.08 -12.74 24.30
N ALA A 481 25.94 -12.78 25.32
CA ALA A 481 26.09 -11.69 26.29
C ALA A 481 26.60 -10.37 25.67
N ASP A 482 27.22 -10.43 24.49
CA ASP A 482 27.65 -9.29 23.67
C ASP A 482 26.56 -8.80 22.70
N GLY A 483 25.35 -9.37 22.80
CA GLY A 483 24.23 -9.10 21.90
C GLY A 483 24.34 -9.76 20.54
N LYS A 484 25.34 -10.63 20.32
CA LYS A 484 25.62 -11.23 19.01
C LYS A 484 25.05 -12.64 18.88
N VAL A 485 24.61 -12.96 17.68
CA VAL A 485 24.22 -14.29 17.22
C VAL A 485 25.14 -14.68 16.08
N ASP A 486 25.79 -15.84 16.20
CA ASP A 486 26.56 -16.46 15.12
C ASP A 486 25.61 -17.14 14.13
N LEU A 487 25.65 -16.71 12.87
CA LEU A 487 24.83 -17.24 11.78
C LEU A 487 25.63 -18.15 10.85
N THR A 488 26.93 -18.33 11.09
CA THR A 488 27.80 -19.12 10.22
C THR A 488 27.32 -20.58 10.13
N GLY A 489 27.35 -21.13 8.91
CA GLY A 489 26.91 -22.48 8.62
C GLY A 489 25.39 -22.71 8.61
N LEU A 490 24.57 -21.66 8.82
CA LEU A 490 23.13 -21.74 8.62
C LEU A 490 22.77 -21.51 7.13
N ASP A 491 21.95 -22.39 6.57
CA ASP A 491 21.39 -22.23 5.23
C ASP A 491 20.12 -21.37 5.28
N LEU A 492 20.30 -20.05 5.46
CA LEU A 492 19.19 -19.10 5.58
C LEU A 492 18.62 -18.65 4.22
N ASN A 493 19.22 -19.08 3.11
CA ASN A 493 18.80 -18.71 1.77
C ASN A 493 17.92 -19.81 1.14
N ALA A 494 16.93 -20.29 1.89
CA ALA A 494 16.19 -21.53 1.62
C ALA A 494 15.20 -21.51 0.41
N GLY A 495 15.42 -20.63 -0.57
CA GLY A 495 14.88 -20.75 -1.92
C GLY A 495 13.73 -19.80 -2.28
N ILE A 496 12.89 -19.39 -1.33
CA ILE A 496 11.82 -18.40 -1.58
C ILE A 496 12.15 -17.09 -0.85
N GLY A 497 12.76 -16.17 -1.59
CA GLY A 497 13.11 -14.85 -1.10
C GLY A 497 14.24 -14.86 -0.05
N LEU A 498 14.43 -13.72 0.60
CA LEU A 498 15.40 -13.55 1.68
C LEU A 498 14.76 -13.89 3.04
N PRO A 499 15.54 -14.36 4.04
CA PRO A 499 15.01 -14.77 5.33
C PRO A 499 14.41 -13.60 6.12
N GLN A 500 13.58 -13.95 7.10
CA GLN A 500 13.13 -13.05 8.15
C GLN A 500 13.67 -13.54 9.49
N PHE A 501 14.11 -12.59 10.32
CA PHE A 501 14.63 -12.84 11.65
C PHE A 501 13.58 -12.45 12.67
N LEU A 502 13.17 -13.38 13.53
CA LEU A 502 12.22 -13.11 14.61
C LEU A 502 12.98 -13.07 15.93
N ILE A 503 13.11 -11.88 16.49
CA ILE A 503 13.84 -11.63 17.72
C ILE A 503 12.85 -11.64 18.87
N GLN A 504 13.03 -12.60 19.78
CA GLN A 504 12.21 -12.76 20.95
C GLN A 504 13.04 -12.53 22.21
N PHE A 505 12.76 -11.45 22.93
CA PHE A 505 13.37 -11.19 24.23
C PHE A 505 12.67 -12.02 25.32
N ALA A 506 13.42 -12.44 26.34
CA ALA A 506 12.92 -13.25 27.45
C ALA A 506 11.99 -12.46 28.39
N ASP A 507 12.20 -11.15 28.52
CA ASP A 507 11.43 -10.26 29.40
C ASP A 507 10.10 -9.80 28.75
N GLN A 508 9.29 -10.73 28.23
CA GLN A 508 8.09 -10.49 27.41
C GLN A 508 6.94 -9.67 28.06
N GLY A 509 7.16 -9.08 29.24
CA GLY A 509 6.20 -8.18 29.90
C GLY A 509 6.52 -6.69 29.78
N GLN A 510 7.74 -6.32 29.34
CA GLN A 510 8.07 -4.92 29.11
C GLN A 510 7.96 -4.58 27.63
N GLN A 511 7.34 -3.44 27.30
CA GLN A 511 7.45 -2.89 25.95
C GLN A 511 8.92 -2.58 25.69
N ILE A 512 9.53 -3.42 24.86
CA ILE A 512 10.88 -3.16 24.38
C ILE A 512 10.76 -1.97 23.44
N GLY A 513 11.59 -0.97 23.71
CA GLY A 513 11.71 0.23 22.89
C GLY A 513 12.14 -0.09 21.44
N SER A 514 12.64 0.92 20.75
CA SER A 514 13.28 0.68 19.46
C SER A 514 14.43 -0.32 19.58
N VAL A 515 14.55 -1.23 18.61
CA VAL A 515 15.62 -2.22 18.55
C VAL A 515 16.52 -1.93 17.36
N LYS A 516 17.79 -1.66 17.63
CA LYS A 516 18.82 -1.38 16.63
C LYS A 516 19.68 -2.61 16.44
N ILE A 517 19.79 -3.07 15.20
CA ILE A 517 20.39 -4.35 14.86
C ILE A 517 21.40 -4.15 13.74
N GLN A 518 22.56 -4.79 13.86
CA GLN A 518 23.54 -4.88 12.79
C GLN A 518 23.58 -6.30 12.23
N PHE A 519 23.55 -6.42 10.91
CA PHE A 519 23.76 -7.68 10.20
C PHE A 519 25.11 -7.67 9.51
N THR A 520 25.73 -8.84 9.43
CA THR A 520 26.96 -9.08 8.66
C THR A 520 26.76 -10.32 7.80
N TRP A 521 27.11 -10.24 6.52
CA TRP A 521 26.96 -11.32 5.54
C TRP A 521 28.08 -11.30 4.50
N THR A 522 28.24 -12.38 3.73
CA THR A 522 29.05 -12.39 2.51
C THR A 522 28.14 -12.34 1.29
N GLY A 523 28.64 -11.73 0.20
CA GLY A 523 27.98 -11.75 -1.10
C GLY A 523 29.01 -11.58 -2.21
N ALA A 524 28.55 -11.69 -3.46
CA ALA A 524 29.39 -11.37 -4.62
C ALA A 524 29.90 -9.93 -4.52
N THR A 525 31.18 -9.70 -4.83
CA THR A 525 31.75 -8.35 -4.82
C THR A 525 31.11 -7.52 -5.92
N ASP A 526 30.26 -6.57 -5.52
CA ASP A 526 29.74 -5.53 -6.41
C ASP A 526 29.98 -4.14 -5.79
N VAL A 527 30.39 -3.20 -6.64
CA VAL A 527 30.65 -1.80 -6.25
C VAL A 527 29.39 -1.10 -5.74
N VAL A 528 28.21 -1.53 -6.17
CA VAL A 528 26.91 -1.01 -5.74
C VAL A 528 26.60 -1.47 -4.30
N CYS A 529 27.05 -2.67 -3.91
CA CYS A 529 26.83 -3.20 -2.55
C CYS A 529 27.79 -2.59 -1.51
N GLY A 530 28.91 -2.00 -1.95
CA GLY A 530 29.91 -1.37 -1.09
C GLY A 530 29.65 0.11 -0.79
N ALA A 531 28.74 0.77 -1.53
CA ALA A 531 28.25 2.08 -1.14
C ALA A 531 27.42 1.89 0.13
N SER A 532 27.91 2.40 1.27
CA SER A 532 27.19 2.37 2.54
C SER A 532 25.72 2.70 2.31
N VAL A 533 24.85 1.70 2.47
CA VAL A 533 23.40 1.89 2.41
C VAL A 533 23.10 3.09 3.30
N PRO A 534 22.44 4.14 2.80
CA PRO A 534 22.08 5.28 3.63
C PRO A 534 21.37 4.73 4.85
N THR A 535 21.96 4.88 6.04
CA THR A 535 21.26 4.52 7.27
C THR A 535 19.98 5.33 7.27
N THR A 536 18.81 4.67 7.33
CA THR A 536 17.55 5.34 7.59
C THR A 536 17.80 6.30 8.75
N PRO A 537 17.58 7.62 8.58
CA PRO A 537 17.95 8.58 9.61
C PRO A 537 17.28 8.15 10.91
N THR A 538 18.09 7.88 11.93
CA THR A 538 17.58 7.67 13.28
C THR A 538 16.73 8.89 13.59
N PRO A 539 15.44 8.74 13.95
CA PRO A 539 14.67 9.89 14.39
C PRO A 539 15.44 10.55 15.53
N THR A 540 15.81 11.81 15.35
CA THR A 540 16.44 12.56 16.44
C THR A 540 15.41 12.57 17.55
N PRO A 541 15.70 12.05 18.76
CA PRO A 541 14.73 12.08 19.83
C PRO A 541 14.35 13.53 20.07
N THR A 542 13.11 13.90 19.72
CA THR A 542 12.54 15.19 20.08
C THR A 542 12.63 15.28 21.59
N ALA A 543 13.38 16.27 22.09
CA ALA A 543 13.54 16.47 23.52
C ALA A 543 12.15 16.54 24.15
N THR A 544 11.82 15.56 24.98
CA THR A 544 10.63 15.64 25.84
C THR A 544 10.73 16.96 26.58
N PRO A 545 9.77 17.89 26.45
CA PRO A 545 9.82 19.15 27.18
C PRO A 545 9.91 18.81 28.67
N SER A 546 11.05 19.15 29.28
CA SER A 546 11.25 19.03 30.71
C SER A 546 10.22 19.92 31.39
N THR A 547 9.13 19.35 31.89
CA THR A 547 8.24 20.04 32.82
C THR A 547 8.98 20.19 34.14
N THR A 548 9.80 21.24 34.23
CA THR A 548 10.20 21.78 35.53
C THR A 548 8.89 22.10 36.26
N PRO A 549 8.60 21.52 37.43
CA PRO A 549 7.39 21.84 38.16
C PRO A 549 7.47 23.29 38.61
N THR A 550 6.82 24.18 37.87
CA THR A 550 6.56 25.54 38.34
C THR A 550 5.63 25.42 39.53
N ALA A 551 6.13 25.70 40.72
CA ALA A 551 5.33 25.76 41.94
C ALA A 551 4.14 26.70 41.72
N HIS A 552 2.94 26.12 41.70
CA HIS A 552 1.70 26.88 41.79
C HIS A 552 1.69 27.65 43.12
N PRO A 553 1.36 28.96 43.14
CA PRO A 553 1.12 29.67 44.39
C PRO A 553 -0.06 29.02 45.11
N ALA A 554 0.15 28.67 46.37
CA ALA A 554 -0.86 28.08 47.24
C ALA A 554 -2.09 28.99 47.31
N LEU A 555 -3.22 28.53 46.78
CA LEU A 555 -4.51 29.13 47.04
C LEU A 555 -4.90 28.83 48.49
N ALA A 556 -5.10 29.90 49.27
CA ALA A 556 -5.64 29.84 50.62
C ALA A 556 -7.06 29.26 50.59
N ALA A 557 -7.24 28.10 51.24
CA ALA A 557 -8.53 27.51 51.50
C ALA A 557 -9.31 28.38 52.51
N THR A 558 -10.44 28.94 52.08
CA THR A 558 -11.51 29.37 52.98
C THR A 558 -12.60 28.30 52.96
N GLY A 559 -12.95 27.82 54.15
CA GLY A 559 -13.81 26.66 54.35
C GLY A 559 -15.26 26.89 53.92
N ALA A 560 -15.89 25.84 53.42
CA ALA A 560 -17.33 25.73 53.33
C ALA A 560 -17.77 24.34 53.81
N THR A 561 -18.82 24.38 54.61
CA THR A 561 -19.33 23.39 55.55
C THR A 561 -20.07 22.25 54.85
N VAL A 562 -19.86 21.03 55.35
CA VAL A 562 -20.60 19.81 54.96
C VAL A 562 -22.04 19.89 55.46
N LEU A 563 -23.01 19.59 54.58
CA LEU A 563 -24.36 19.17 54.95
C LEU A 563 -24.65 17.78 54.37
N PRO A 564 -25.39 16.92 55.10
CA PRO A 564 -25.44 15.49 54.83
C PRO A 564 -26.50 15.12 53.77
N ALA A 565 -26.22 14.01 53.09
CA ALA A 565 -27.04 13.40 52.06
C ALA A 565 -28.42 12.96 52.59
N VAL A 566 -29.47 13.32 51.85
CA VAL A 566 -30.80 12.72 51.95
C VAL A 566 -31.04 11.94 50.66
N GLY A 567 -31.19 10.62 50.79
CA GLY A 567 -31.61 9.76 49.69
C GLY A 567 -33.11 9.91 49.44
N ILE A 568 -33.50 9.99 48.16
CA ILE A 568 -34.89 9.76 47.75
C ILE A 568 -34.93 8.90 46.48
N ALA A 569 -35.77 7.88 46.62
CA ALA A 569 -36.36 6.90 45.72
C ALA A 569 -36.51 7.23 44.22
N ALA A 570 -36.51 6.12 43.46
CA ALA A 570 -36.95 5.97 42.09
C ALA A 570 -38.38 6.49 41.84
N GLY A 571 -38.56 7.12 40.67
CA GLY A 571 -39.85 7.55 40.14
C GLY A 571 -39.77 7.73 38.62
N LEU A 572 -40.70 7.10 37.93
CA LEU A 572 -40.89 6.98 36.48
C LEU A 572 -41.27 8.30 35.77
N VAL A 573 -41.25 8.24 34.43
CA VAL A 573 -41.96 9.03 33.39
C VAL A 573 -41.18 10.15 32.69
N GLY A 574 -41.01 10.01 31.36
CA GLY A 574 -41.26 11.14 30.44
C GLY A 574 -40.29 11.39 29.28
N ALA A 575 -40.54 10.73 28.15
CA ALA A 575 -40.61 11.25 26.76
C ALA A 575 -39.49 12.13 26.13
N GLY A 576 -39.06 11.70 24.93
CA GLY A 576 -38.54 12.53 23.82
C GLY A 576 -37.02 12.66 23.79
N ALA A 577 -36.28 12.45 22.70
CA ALA A 577 -36.59 12.38 21.28
C ALA A 577 -35.65 11.40 20.56
N LEU A 578 -36.22 10.61 19.66
CA LEU A 578 -35.54 9.69 18.76
C LEU A 578 -35.23 10.45 17.46
N VAL A 579 -33.96 10.71 17.16
CA VAL A 579 -33.54 11.18 15.83
C VAL A 579 -33.22 9.93 15.00
N LEU A 580 -34.12 9.60 14.09
CA LEU A 580 -34.03 8.46 13.18
C LEU A 580 -33.38 8.93 11.87
N ALA A 581 -32.19 8.42 11.55
CA ALA A 581 -31.58 8.56 10.24
C ALA A 581 -32.38 7.73 9.20
N LEU A 582 -32.88 8.40 8.17
CA LEU A 582 -33.67 7.80 7.10
C LEU A 582 -32.74 7.34 5.97
N VAL A 583 -32.44 6.05 5.91
CA VAL A 583 -31.84 5.40 4.72
C VAL A 583 -32.94 5.18 3.69
N MET A 584 -32.81 5.81 2.51
CA MET A 584 -33.71 5.59 1.38
C MET A 584 -33.49 4.19 0.77
N MET A 585 -34.38 3.25 1.09
CA MET A 585 -34.63 2.07 0.25
C MET A 585 -35.64 2.41 -0.83
N VAL A 586 -35.17 2.54 -2.08
CA VAL A 586 -36.03 2.56 -3.28
C VAL A 586 -36.57 1.14 -3.51
N ARG A 587 -37.84 0.91 -3.14
CA ARG A 587 -38.58 -0.29 -3.55
C ARG A 587 -39.18 -0.07 -4.95
N HIS A 588 -38.71 -0.83 -5.93
CA HIS A 588 -39.42 -1.00 -7.20
C HIS A 588 -40.81 -1.60 -6.98
N ARG A 589 -41.86 -0.79 -7.21
CA ARG A 589 -43.22 -1.30 -7.43
C ARG A 589 -43.35 -1.79 -8.88
N ARG A 590 -43.55 -3.10 -9.05
CA ARG A 590 -44.05 -3.67 -10.31
C ARG A 590 -45.49 -3.19 -10.53
N VAL A 591 -45.72 -2.49 -11.63
CA VAL A 591 -47.06 -2.17 -12.14
C VAL A 591 -47.50 -3.31 -13.07
N ALA A 592 -48.66 -3.91 -12.80
CA ALA A 592 -49.29 -4.89 -13.69
C ALA A 592 -49.94 -4.19 -14.89
N PRO A 593 -49.97 -4.79 -16.09
CA PRO A 593 -50.57 -4.18 -17.26
C PRO A 593 -52.11 -4.23 -17.19
N PRO A 594 -52.82 -3.25 -17.78
CA PRO A 594 -54.26 -3.26 -17.82
C PRO A 594 -54.77 -4.29 -18.83
N LYS A 595 -55.77 -5.07 -18.41
CA LYS A 595 -56.60 -5.86 -19.31
C LYS A 595 -57.55 -4.93 -20.05
N LYS A 596 -57.45 -4.89 -21.38
CA LYS A 596 -58.59 -4.97 -22.32
C LYS A 596 -58.12 -5.67 -23.58
#